data_AF-A0A960XWU0-F1
#
_entry.id   AF-A0A960XWU0-F1
#
_cell.length_a   1.000
_cell.length_b   1.000
_cell.length_c   1.000
_cell.angle_alpha   90.00
_cell.angle_beta   90.00
_cell.angle_gamma   90.00
#
_symmetry.space_group_name_H-M   'P 1'
#
loop_
_entity.id
_entity.type
_entity.pdbx_description
1 polymer ?
#
loop_
_entity_poly.entity_id
_entity_poly.type
_entity_poly.pdbx_seq_one_letter_code
_entity_poly.pdbx_strand_id
1 'polypeptide(L)'
;YDLDFVTYEDLNKVKKSLEKLGFSYSSKYFSRQDCPWFIEFVSPPIAVGDEPISKFSEHQTRMGTVTMLTATDAVKDRLASYYHWGDRQGLEQAIDICAEVTSVDLVEVKRWSIKEGFHKRYEEFIGLLKRHSQ
;
A
#
# COMPACT_ATOMS: atom_id res chain seq x y z
N TYR A 1 -0.81 -12.75 6.64
CA TYR A 1 -0.72 -11.32 6.37
C TYR A 1 0.73 -10.90 6.43
N ASP A 2 1.06 -9.92 5.62
CA ASP A 2 2.39 -9.42 5.32
C ASP A 2 2.46 -7.91 5.57
N LEU A 3 3.69 -7.43 5.73
CA LEU A 3 4.03 -6.02 5.79
C LEU A 3 5.02 -5.74 4.67
N ASP A 4 4.56 -5.00 3.68
CA ASP A 4 5.36 -4.62 2.53
C ASP A 4 6.10 -3.32 2.81
N PHE A 5 7.42 -3.36 2.65
CA PHE A 5 8.29 -2.19 2.75
C PHE A 5 9.01 -1.97 1.44
N VAL A 6 9.34 -0.71 1.15
CA VAL A 6 10.29 -0.38 0.09
C VAL A 6 11.58 0.10 0.75
N THR A 7 12.72 -0.39 0.29
CA THR A 7 14.03 0.02 0.79
C THR A 7 14.95 0.47 -0.33
N TYR A 8 15.56 1.64 -0.17
CA TYR A 8 16.66 2.09 -1.03
C TYR A 8 18.03 1.62 -0.51
N GLU A 9 18.08 1.02 0.69
CA GLU A 9 19.29 0.42 1.24
C GLU A 9 19.53 -0.99 0.70
N ASP A 10 20.80 -1.41 0.75
CA ASP A 10 21.21 -2.76 0.40
C ASP A 10 20.49 -3.81 1.26
N LEU A 11 19.88 -4.81 0.61
CA LEU A 11 19.08 -5.83 1.29
C LEU A 11 19.87 -6.64 2.32
N ASN A 12 21.20 -6.79 2.16
CA ASN A 12 22.03 -7.46 3.16
C ASN A 12 22.14 -6.62 4.45
N LYS A 13 22.13 -5.29 4.36
CA LYS A 13 22.08 -4.44 5.55
C LYS A 13 20.75 -4.59 6.26
N VAL A 14 19.65 -4.58 5.51
CA VAL A 14 18.29 -4.80 6.06
C VAL A 14 18.22 -6.16 6.75
N LYS A 15 18.70 -7.22 6.08
CA LYS A 15 18.78 -8.57 6.64
C LYS A 15 19.54 -8.61 7.97
N LYS A 16 20.75 -8.04 8.03
CA LYS A 16 21.55 -7.98 9.26
C LYS A 16 20.82 -7.23 10.39
N SER A 17 20.03 -6.21 10.07
CA SER A 17 19.23 -5.48 11.07
C SER A 17 18.06 -6.31 11.58
N LEU A 18 17.34 -7.01 10.69
CA LEU A 18 16.21 -7.86 11.05
C LEU A 18 16.63 -9.13 11.80
N GLU A 19 17.79 -9.70 11.47
CA GLU A 19 18.38 -10.82 12.20
C GLU A 19 18.65 -10.46 13.68
N LYS A 20 19.08 -9.22 13.97
CA LYS A 20 19.24 -8.75 15.36
C LYS A 20 17.91 -8.67 16.12
N LEU A 21 16.80 -8.54 15.41
CA LEU A 21 15.43 -8.57 15.96
C LEU A 21 14.86 -10.00 16.00
N GLY A 22 15.65 -11.02 15.65
CA GLY A 22 15.28 -12.42 15.66
C GLY A 22 14.55 -12.90 14.40
N PHE A 23 14.41 -12.06 13.37
CA PHE A 23 13.81 -12.50 12.11
C PHE A 23 14.78 -13.36 11.29
N SER A 24 14.23 -14.35 10.60
CA SER A 24 14.95 -15.20 9.65
C SER A 24 14.47 -14.91 8.22
N TYR A 25 15.41 -14.82 7.29
CA TYR A 25 15.10 -14.61 5.87
C TYR A 25 14.94 -15.93 5.13
N SER A 26 13.78 -16.16 4.52
CA SER A 26 13.47 -17.36 3.73
C SER A 26 12.49 -17.02 2.60
N SER A 27 12.73 -17.52 1.40
CA SER A 27 11.81 -17.39 0.25
C SER A 27 11.34 -15.97 -0.06
N LYS A 28 12.22 -14.97 0.07
CA LYS A 28 11.96 -13.51 -0.09
C LYS A 28 11.21 -12.82 1.06
N TYR A 29 10.88 -13.55 2.11
CA TYR A 29 10.20 -13.00 3.29
C TYR A 29 11.10 -13.07 4.52
N PHE A 30 10.91 -12.14 5.44
CA PHE A 30 11.41 -12.25 6.80
C PHE A 30 10.28 -12.70 7.71
N SER A 31 10.56 -13.69 8.56
CA SER A 31 9.58 -14.23 9.52
C SER A 31 10.22 -14.52 10.86
N ARG A 32 9.39 -14.59 11.90
CA ARG A 32 9.79 -14.90 13.28
C ARG A 32 8.66 -15.65 13.98
N GLN A 33 8.97 -16.63 14.82
CA GLN A 33 7.97 -17.55 15.39
C GLN A 33 6.89 -16.85 16.25
N ASP A 34 7.27 -15.80 16.97
CA ASP A 34 6.41 -14.99 17.84
C ASP A 34 5.87 -13.72 17.13
N CYS A 35 6.07 -13.59 15.82
CA CYS A 35 5.53 -12.50 15.01
C CYS A 35 4.60 -13.07 13.93
N PRO A 36 3.29 -12.78 13.95
CA PRO A 36 2.36 -13.33 12.96
C PRO A 36 2.50 -12.70 11.57
N TRP A 37 3.27 -11.62 11.45
CA TRP A 37 3.46 -10.87 10.21
C TRP A 37 4.73 -11.31 9.49
N PHE A 38 4.60 -11.61 8.21
CA PHE A 38 5.74 -11.69 7.29
C PHE A 38 6.15 -10.29 6.88
N ILE A 39 7.44 -10.06 6.67
CA ILE A 39 7.96 -8.78 6.16
C ILE A 39 8.55 -9.04 4.78
N GLU A 40 8.10 -8.27 3.79
CA GLU A 40 8.65 -8.26 2.44
C GLU A 40 9.30 -6.90 2.15
N PHE A 41 10.41 -6.92 1.41
CA PHE A 41 11.05 -5.71 0.91
C PHE A 41 11.03 -5.72 -0.62
N VAL A 42 10.30 -4.77 -1.20
CA VAL A 42 10.30 -4.54 -2.65
C VAL A 42 11.36 -3.53 -3.05
N SER A 43 11.89 -3.70 -4.27
CA SER A 43 12.91 -2.81 -4.82
C SER A 43 12.32 -1.47 -5.23
N PRO A 44 13.08 -0.36 -5.11
CA PRO A 44 12.66 0.94 -5.60
C PRO A 44 12.71 1.02 -7.14
N PRO A 45 12.09 2.05 -7.76
CA PRO A 45 11.39 3.18 -7.15
C PRO A 45 9.96 2.85 -6.70
N ILE A 46 9.46 3.57 -5.70
CA ILE A 46 8.06 3.48 -5.28
C ILE A 46 7.18 4.11 -6.36
N ALA A 47 6.22 3.35 -6.87
CA ALA A 47 5.24 3.79 -7.85
C ALA A 47 3.90 3.09 -7.60
N VAL A 48 2.82 3.71 -8.09
CA VAL A 48 1.47 3.11 -8.13
C VAL A 48 0.96 3.18 -9.56
N GLY A 49 0.76 2.01 -10.17
CA GLY A 49 0.60 1.91 -11.63
C GLY A 49 1.86 2.45 -12.33
N ASP A 50 1.65 3.30 -13.33
CA ASP A 50 2.75 3.92 -14.09
C ASP A 50 3.26 5.25 -13.48
N GLU A 51 2.84 5.60 -12.26
CA GLU A 51 3.18 6.88 -11.63
C GLU A 51 4.12 6.76 -10.42
N PRO A 52 5.31 7.38 -10.47
CA PRO A 52 6.21 7.40 -9.32
C PRO A 52 5.64 8.27 -8.19
N ILE A 53 5.84 7.84 -6.94
CA ILE A 53 5.37 8.55 -5.76
C ILE A 53 6.48 9.47 -5.25
N SER A 54 6.10 10.71 -4.94
CA SER A 54 7.02 11.76 -4.44
C SER A 54 6.59 12.35 -3.08
N LYS A 55 5.39 12.04 -2.62
CA LYS A 55 4.84 12.50 -1.33
C LYS A 55 4.53 11.30 -0.46
N PHE A 56 4.87 11.42 0.81
CA PHE A 56 4.65 10.37 1.80
C PHE A 56 3.99 10.96 3.04
N SER A 57 3.30 10.10 3.77
CA SER A 57 2.82 10.39 5.11
C SER A 57 3.83 9.87 6.12
N GLU A 58 3.98 10.57 7.25
CA GLU A 58 4.88 10.17 8.32
C GLU A 58 4.09 9.95 9.60
N HIS A 59 4.42 8.87 10.30
CA HIS A 59 3.86 8.56 11.61
C HIS A 59 4.97 8.48 12.65
N GLN A 60 4.89 9.33 13.67
CA GLN A 60 5.88 9.39 14.74
C GLN A 60 5.59 8.32 15.79
N THR A 61 6.59 7.51 16.10
CA THR A 61 6.52 6.50 17.17
C THR A 61 7.64 6.72 18.19
N ARG A 62 7.56 6.06 19.34
CA ARG A 62 8.66 6.06 20.33
C ARG A 62 9.96 5.47 19.79
N MET A 63 9.87 4.64 18.75
CA MET A 63 11.01 3.93 18.14
C MET A 63 11.56 4.65 16.89
N GLY A 64 10.93 5.74 16.47
CA GLY A 64 11.29 6.51 15.27
C GLY A 64 10.10 6.80 14.36
N THR A 65 10.39 7.38 13.20
CA THR A 65 9.39 7.73 12.18
C THR A 65 9.12 6.55 11.26
N VAL A 66 7.85 6.25 11.00
CA VAL A 66 7.42 5.36 9.92
C VAL A 66 6.95 6.21 8.75
N THR A 67 7.60 6.05 7.60
CA THR A 67 7.20 6.70 6.34
C THR A 67 6.30 5.75 5.56
N MET A 68 5.12 6.23 5.16
CA MET A 68 4.05 5.44 4.54
C MET A 68 3.53 6.14 3.28
N LEU A 69 2.81 5.40 2.44
CA LEU A 69 2.02 5.99 1.38
C LEU A 69 1.01 6.99 1.94
N THR A 70 0.69 8.02 1.16
CA THR A 70 -0.47 8.86 1.48
C THR A 70 -1.74 8.02 1.39
N ALA A 71 -2.81 8.42 2.09
CA ALA A 71 -4.09 7.70 1.99
C ALA A 71 -4.61 7.64 0.54
N THR A 72 -4.39 8.70 -0.24
CA THR A 72 -4.71 8.73 -1.67
C THR A 72 -3.93 7.68 -2.46
N ASP A 73 -2.62 7.58 -2.24
CA ASP A 73 -1.79 6.63 -3.00
C ASP A 73 -2.00 5.18 -2.53
N ALA A 74 -2.31 4.97 -1.24
CA ALA A 74 -2.75 3.67 -0.74
C ALA A 74 -4.07 3.22 -1.40
N VAL A 75 -5.04 4.13 -1.57
CA VAL A 75 -6.28 3.82 -2.30
C VAL A 75 -5.99 3.47 -3.76
N LYS A 76 -5.11 4.22 -4.44
CA LYS A 76 -4.71 3.89 -5.82
C LYS A 76 -4.02 2.52 -5.90
N ASP A 77 -3.16 2.18 -4.94
CA ASP A 77 -2.45 0.88 -4.88
C ASP A 77 -3.44 -0.30 -4.77
N ARG A 78 -4.39 -0.17 -3.84
CA ARG A 78 -5.46 -1.16 -3.65
C ARG A 78 -6.36 -1.27 -4.88
N LEU A 79 -6.68 -0.14 -5.51
CA LEU A 79 -7.44 -0.11 -6.76
C LEU A 79 -6.64 -0.67 -7.94
N ALA A 80 -5.32 -0.52 -8.00
CA ALA A 80 -4.50 -1.12 -9.05
C ALA A 80 -4.62 -2.65 -9.01
N SER A 81 -4.57 -3.23 -7.81
CA SER A 81 -4.76 -4.67 -7.63
C SER A 81 -6.13 -5.13 -8.11
N TYR A 82 -7.18 -4.38 -7.75
CA TYR A 82 -8.51 -4.63 -8.26
C TYR A 82 -8.58 -4.45 -9.78
N TYR A 83 -8.00 -3.41 -10.35
CA TYR A 83 -8.10 -3.07 -11.77
C TYR A 83 -7.44 -4.11 -12.68
N HIS A 84 -6.23 -4.57 -12.33
CA HIS A 84 -5.47 -5.50 -13.15
C HIS A 84 -5.88 -6.97 -12.93
N TRP A 85 -6.21 -7.35 -11.69
CA TRP A 85 -6.44 -8.76 -11.35
C TRP A 85 -7.87 -9.07 -10.90
N GLY A 86 -8.74 -8.07 -10.82
CA GLY A 86 -10.09 -8.26 -10.32
C GLY A 86 -10.15 -8.54 -8.82
N ASP A 87 -9.11 -8.18 -8.08
CA ASP A 87 -9.01 -8.40 -6.63
C ASP A 87 -10.10 -7.63 -5.88
N ARG A 88 -11.11 -8.36 -5.41
CA ARG A 88 -12.24 -7.81 -4.64
C ARG A 88 -11.80 -7.34 -3.25
N GLN A 89 -10.79 -7.98 -2.67
CA GLN A 89 -10.28 -7.57 -1.36
C GLN A 89 -9.61 -6.20 -1.43
N GLY A 90 -8.79 -5.94 -2.46
CA GLY A 90 -8.25 -4.63 -2.72
C GLY A 90 -9.33 -3.56 -2.92
N LEU A 91 -10.43 -3.89 -3.61
CA LEU A 91 -11.56 -2.97 -3.77
C LEU A 91 -12.22 -2.62 -2.42
N GLU A 92 -12.48 -3.62 -1.57
CA GLU A 92 -13.05 -3.41 -0.23
C GLU A 92 -12.12 -2.55 0.64
N GLN A 93 -10.83 -2.86 0.65
CA GLN A 93 -9.83 -2.09 1.40
C GLN A 93 -9.75 -0.63 0.93
N ALA A 94 -9.84 -0.39 -0.38
CA ALA A 94 -9.89 0.97 -0.92
C ALA A 94 -11.12 1.76 -0.40
N ILE A 95 -12.27 1.09 -0.29
CA ILE A 95 -13.50 1.69 0.26
C ILE A 95 -13.32 1.97 1.75
N ASP A 96 -12.79 1.02 2.53
CA ASP A 96 -12.56 1.18 3.96
C ASP A 96 -11.63 2.37 4.26
N ILE A 97 -10.53 2.50 3.50
CA ILE A 97 -9.61 3.65 3.66
C ILE A 97 -10.36 4.96 3.37
N CYS A 98 -11.19 5.03 2.33
CA CYS A 98 -11.97 6.21 2.03
C CYS A 98 -13.04 6.53 3.09
N ALA A 99 -13.58 5.51 3.76
CA ALA A 99 -14.57 5.70 4.83
C ALA A 99 -13.93 6.22 6.12
N GLU A 100 -12.73 5.75 6.46
CA GLU A 100 -12.03 6.09 7.70
C GLU A 100 -11.16 7.36 7.59
N VAL A 101 -10.70 7.70 6.38
CA VAL A 101 -9.72 8.78 6.17
C VAL A 101 -10.27 9.90 5.30
N THR A 102 -10.54 11.05 5.91
CA THR A 102 -11.12 12.21 5.22
C THR A 102 -10.17 12.92 4.25
N SER A 103 -8.86 12.64 4.32
CA SER A 103 -7.85 13.29 3.48
C SER A 103 -7.64 12.63 2.11
N VAL A 104 -8.42 11.60 1.77
CA VAL A 104 -8.31 10.95 0.45
C VAL A 104 -8.81 11.90 -0.64
N ASP A 105 -7.94 12.18 -1.61
CA ASP A 105 -8.27 13.01 -2.78
C ASP A 105 -8.89 12.16 -3.89
N LEU A 106 -10.23 12.06 -3.88
CA LEU A 106 -10.98 11.31 -4.90
C LEU A 106 -10.89 11.92 -6.30
N VAL A 107 -10.60 13.22 -6.43
CA VAL A 107 -10.39 13.86 -7.73
C VAL A 107 -9.12 13.30 -8.37
N GLU A 108 -8.07 13.17 -7.55
CA GLU A 108 -6.80 12.60 -7.98
C GLU A 108 -6.90 11.08 -8.25
N VAL A 109 -7.62 10.32 -7.42
CA VAL A 109 -7.90 8.89 -7.69
C VAL A 109 -8.64 8.71 -9.03
N LYS A 110 -9.61 9.58 -9.34
CA LYS A 110 -10.33 9.57 -10.62
C LYS A 110 -9.38 9.80 -11.80
N ARG A 111 -8.57 10.88 -11.72
CA ARG A 111 -7.63 11.25 -12.78
C ARG A 111 -6.65 10.10 -13.04
N TRP A 112 -6.06 9.55 -11.99
CA TRP A 112 -5.16 8.39 -12.08
C TRP A 112 -5.85 7.19 -12.73
N SER A 113 -7.04 6.80 -12.25
CA SER A 113 -7.77 5.64 -12.76
C SER A 113 -8.11 5.75 -14.26
N ILE A 114 -8.44 6.95 -14.72
CA ILE A 114 -8.72 7.20 -16.14
C ILE A 114 -7.43 7.10 -16.97
N LYS A 115 -6.32 7.63 -16.47
CA LYS A 115 -5.02 7.55 -17.14
C LYS A 115 -4.54 6.10 -17.31
N GLU A 116 -4.76 5.27 -16.31
CA GLU A 116 -4.49 3.82 -16.35
C GLU A 116 -5.48 3.04 -17.25
N GLY A 117 -6.51 3.70 -17.81
CA GLY A 117 -7.49 3.07 -18.70
C GLY A 117 -8.66 2.38 -18.01
N PHE A 118 -8.82 2.55 -16.69
CA PHE A 118 -9.81 1.83 -15.87
C PHE A 118 -11.04 2.68 -15.48
N HIS A 119 -11.49 3.56 -16.38
CA HIS A 119 -12.61 4.48 -16.11
C HIS A 119 -13.87 3.76 -15.58
N LYS A 120 -14.27 2.64 -16.19
CA LYS A 120 -15.47 1.88 -15.77
C LYS A 120 -15.33 1.26 -14.37
N ARG A 121 -14.14 0.77 -14.02
CA ARG A 121 -13.89 0.18 -12.70
C ARG A 121 -13.84 1.25 -11.61
N TYR A 122 -13.36 2.44 -11.94
CA TYR A 122 -13.47 3.61 -11.06
C TYR A 122 -14.93 3.98 -10.77
N GLU A 123 -15.82 3.91 -11.77
CA GLU A 123 -17.26 4.16 -11.56
C GLU A 123 -17.91 3.12 -10.64
N GLU A 124 -17.54 1.84 -10.77
CA GLU A 124 -17.98 0.78 -9.85
C GLU A 124 -17.52 1.09 -8.41
N PHE A 125 -16.24 1.43 -8.23
CA PHE A 125 -15.67 1.81 -6.94
C PHE A 125 -16.44 2.98 -6.30
N ILE A 126 -16.67 4.08 -7.02
CA ILE A 126 -17.41 5.23 -6.49
C ILE A 126 -18.87 4.88 -6.18
N GLY A 127 -19.49 4.03 -7.00
CA GLY A 127 -20.85 3.55 -6.75
C GLY A 127 -20.96 2.76 -5.45
N LEU A 128 -19.96 1.92 -5.15
CA LEU A 128 -19.87 1.17 -3.90
C LEU A 128 -19.57 2.06 -2.71
N LEU A 129 -18.58 2.96 -2.83
CA LEU A 129 -18.20 3.88 -1.75
C LEU A 129 -19.40 4.72 -1.28
N LYS A 130 -20.21 5.25 -2.20
CA LYS A 130 -21.42 6.00 -1.86
C LYS A 130 -22.48 5.20 -1.11
N ARG A 131 -22.57 3.89 -1.34
CA ARG A 131 -23.48 3.00 -0.61
C ARG A 131 -22.95 2.68 0.78
N HIS A 132 -21.63 2.64 0.95
CA HIS A 132 -20.98 2.40 2.23
C HIS A 132 -21.07 3.60 3.18
N SER A 133 -21.19 4.82 2.65
CA SER A 133 -21.36 6.05 3.44
C SER A 133 -22.82 6.40 3.79
N GLN A 134 -23.79 5.54 3.46
CA GLN A 134 -25.21 5.67 3.84
C GLN A 134 -25.52 4.78 5.05
#